data_AF-A0A2W7QS41-F1
#
_entry.id   AF-A0A2W7QS41-F1
#
_cell.length_a   1.000
_cell.length_b   1.000
_cell.length_c   1.000
_cell.angle_alpha   90.00
_cell.angle_beta   90.00
_cell.angle_gamma   90.00
#
_symmetry.space_group_name_H-M   'P 1'
#
loop_
_entity.id
_entity.type
_entity.pdbx_description
1 polymer ?
#
loop_
_entity_poly.entity_id
_entity_poly.type
_entity_poly.pdbx_seq_one_letter_code
_entity_poly.pdbx_strand_id
1 'polypeptide(L)' 'MNKIRILGLVLIAIGIAINFLPRNDGSAFLMGCFIGGGTVILVTGKIQRIKWNR' A
#
# COMPACT_ATOMS: atom_id res chain seq x y z
N MET A 1 -19.20 3.25 -0.11
CA MET A 1 -17.84 3.19 0.46
C MET A 1 -16.90 3.98 -0.43
N ASN A 2 -16.08 4.88 0.12
CA ASN A 2 -15.22 5.75 -0.69
C ASN A 2 -14.23 4.93 -1.52
N LYS A 3 -14.09 5.27 -2.81
CA LYS A 3 -13.15 4.62 -3.75
C LYS A 3 -11.72 4.54 -3.21
N ILE A 4 -11.33 5.50 -2.37
CA ILE A 4 -10.02 5.58 -1.71
C ILE A 4 -9.81 4.43 -0.72
N ARG A 5 -10.83 4.01 0.03
CA ARG A 5 -10.73 2.89 0.96
C ARG A 5 -10.60 1.55 0.23
N ILE A 6 -11.22 1.41 -0.93
CA ILE A 6 -11.08 0.24 -1.81
C ILE A 6 -9.64 0.14 -2.35
N LEU A 7 -9.04 1.26 -2.76
CA LEU A 7 -7.62 1.32 -3.15
C LEU A 7 -6.68 0.89 -2.01
N GLY A 8 -6.96 1.32 -0.76
CA GLY A 8 -6.19 0.87 0.41
C GLY A 8 -6.28 -0.64 0.65
N LEU A 9 -7.48 -1.23 0.52
CA LEU A 9 -7.69 -2.69 0.61
C LEU A 9 -6.93 -3.45 -0.47
N VAL A 10 -6.95 -2.95 -1.72
CA VAL A 10 -6.22 -3.56 -2.83
C VAL A 10 -4.70 -3.52 -2.59
N LEU A 11 -4.17 -2.41 -2.05
CA LEU A 11 -2.75 -2.29 -1.70
C LEU A 11 -2.31 -3.33 -0.68
N ILE A 12 -3.13 -3.57 0.35
CA ILE A 12 -2.86 -4.60 1.37
C ILE A 12 -2.91 -6.00 0.76
N ALA A 13 -3.90 -6.28 -0.08
CA ALA A 13 -4.01 -7.56 -0.77
C ALA A 13 -2.77 -7.86 -1.63
N ILE A 14 -2.23 -6.85 -2.34
CA ILE A 14 -0.99 -6.96 -3.11
C ILE A 14 0.21 -7.21 -2.19
N GLY A 15 0.32 -6.48 -1.07
CA GLY A 15 1.37 -6.70 -0.08
C GLY A 15 1.38 -8.12 0.50
N ILE A 16 0.20 -8.70 0.73
CA ILE A 16 0.04 -10.10 1.17
C ILE A 16 0.41 -11.07 0.03
N ALA A 17 0.02 -10.78 -1.21
CA ALA A 17 0.36 -11.60 -2.37
C ALA A 17 1.88 -11.66 -2.61
N ILE A 18 2.62 -10.58 -2.31
CA ILE A 18 4.09 -10.55 -2.39
C ILE A 18 4.74 -11.57 -1.44
N ASN A 19 4.08 -11.96 -0.35
CA ASN A 19 4.57 -12.98 0.57
C ASN A 19 4.65 -14.39 -0.06
N PHE A 20 3.86 -14.64 -1.12
CA PHE A 20 3.86 -15.91 -1.83
C PHE A 20 4.96 -15.99 -2.91
N LEU A 21 5.65 -14.88 -3.21
CA LEU A 21 6.80 -14.90 -4.10
C LEU A 21 8.05 -15.41 -3.37
N PRO A 22 8.99 -16.07 -4.07
CA PRO A 22 10.23 -16.55 -3.49
C PRO A 22 10.97 -15.41 -2.79
N ARG A 23 11.40 -15.69 -1.56
CA ARG A 23 11.97 -14.71 -0.64
C ARG A 23 13.19 -14.05 -1.26
N ASN A 24 13.03 -12.78 -1.60
CA ASN A 24 14.08 -11.91 -2.14
C ASN A 24 14.27 -10.73 -1.19
N ASP A 25 15.49 -10.23 -1.00
CA ASP A 25 15.76 -9.15 -0.03
C ASP A 25 14.93 -7.88 -0.31
N GLY A 26 14.66 -7.58 -1.58
CA GLY A 26 13.78 -6.48 -1.97
C GLY A 26 12.29 -6.68 -1.64
N SER A 27 11.82 -7.94 -1.55
CA SER A 27 10.41 -8.25 -1.28
C SER A 27 9.96 -7.84 0.11
N ALA A 28 10.86 -7.92 1.11
CA ALA A 28 10.58 -7.51 2.48
C ALA A 28 10.37 -5.98 2.59
N PHE A 29 11.20 -5.20 1.89
CA PHE A 29 11.06 -3.75 1.82
C PHE A 29 9.76 -3.33 1.10
N LEU A 30 9.48 -3.94 -0.06
CA LEU A 30 8.24 -3.70 -0.81
C LEU A 30 7.01 -4.06 0.02
N MET A 31 7.03 -5.18 0.73
CA MET A 31 5.94 -5.60 1.60
C MET A 31 5.68 -4.58 2.71
N GLY A 32 6.73 -4.07 3.37
CA GLY A 32 6.61 -3.00 4.35
C GLY A 32 5.97 -1.74 3.78
N CYS A 33 6.37 -1.33 2.56
CA CYS A 33 5.76 -0.20 1.87
C CYS A 33 4.28 -0.43 1.52
N PHE A 34 3.91 -1.63 1.05
CA PHE A 34 2.53 -1.94 0.67
C PHE A 34 1.59 -2.05 1.88
N ILE A 35 2.05 -2.72 2.95
CA ILE A 35 1.27 -2.86 4.18
C ILE A 35 1.19 -1.52 4.91
N GLY A 36 2.32 -0.82 5.07
CA GLY A 36 2.37 0.49 5.70
C GLY A 36 1.55 1.53 4.93
N GLY A 37 1.78 1.65 3.62
CA GLY A 37 1.05 2.58 2.74
C GLY A 37 -0.44 2.27 2.66
N GLY A 38 -0.81 0.98 2.53
CA GLY A 38 -2.21 0.54 2.53
C GLY A 38 -2.93 0.83 3.86
N THR A 39 -2.25 0.62 4.99
CA THR A 39 -2.78 0.91 6.33
C THR A 39 -3.02 2.40 6.53
N VAL A 40 -2.05 3.25 6.17
CA VAL A 40 -2.18 4.70 6.28
C VAL A 40 -3.37 5.20 5.46
N ILE A 41 -3.52 4.72 4.22
CA ILE A 41 -4.64 5.09 3.32
C ILE A 41 -6.00 4.64 3.88
N LEU A 42 -6.06 3.47 4.52
CA LEU A 42 -7.30 3.00 5.16
C LEU A 42 -7.69 3.83 6.38
N VAL A 43 -6.70 4.16 7.22
CA VAL A 43 -6.90 4.96 8.44
C VAL A 43 -7.27 6.39 8.11
N THR A 44 -6.48 7.08 7.27
CA THR A 44 -6.77 8.47 6.89
C THR A 44 -7.93 8.61 5.91
N GLY A 45 -8.24 7.57 5.13
CA GLY A 45 -9.29 7.60 4.10
C GLY A 45 -9.06 8.64 3.01
N LYS A 46 -7.86 9.24 2.95
CA LYS A 46 -7.47 10.31 2.03
C LYS A 46 -6.11 9.97 1.44
N ILE A 47 -6.01 9.95 0.11
CA ILE A 47 -4.73 10.01 -0.58
C ILE A 47 -4.39 11.49 -0.71
N GLN A 48 -3.49 11.97 0.14
CA GLN A 48 -2.99 13.33 0.00
C GLN A 48 -2.18 13.35 -1.30
N ARG A 49 -2.70 14.01 -2.34
CA ARG A 49 -1.97 14.17 -3.60
C ARG A 49 -0.72 14.98 -3.26
N ILE A 50 0.44 14.33 -3.26
CA ILE A 50 1.73 15.02 -3.11
C ILE A 50 1.84 15.93 -4.34
N LYS A 51 1.51 17.21 -4.15
CA LYS A 51 1.61 18.21 -5.21
C LYS A 51 3.09 18.57 -5.29
N TRP A 52 3.82 17.87 -6.16
CA TRP A 52 5.20 18.20 -6.46
C TRP A 52 5.22 19.56 -7.13
N ASN A 53 5.53 20.60 -6.37
CA ASN A 53 5.74 21.94 -6.93
C ASN A 53 7.17 21.96 -7.47
N ARG A 54 7.29 21.90 -8.80
CA ARG A 54 8.57 22.03 -9.50
C ARG A 54 8.94 23.51 -9.58
#